data_AF-A0A7K2YW75-F1
#
_entry.id   AF-A0A7K2YW75-F1
#
_cell.length_a   1.000
_cell.length_b   1.000
_cell.length_c   1.000
_cell.angle_alpha   90.00
_cell.angle_beta   90.00
_cell.angle_gamma   90.00
#
_symmetry.space_group_name_H-M   'P 1'
#
loop_
_entity.id
_entity.type
_entity.pdbx_description
1 polymer ?
#
loop_
_entity_poly.entity_id
_entity_poly.type
_entity_poly.pdbx_seq_one_letter_code
_entity_poly.pdbx_strand_id
1 'polypeptide(L)'
;MTFTFTPATREQGKARIALDGPSGAGKTFTALTLAGALSPRVAVIDTERGSASKYARGSSGDGFDFDTLQMVTYDPRDLIGALATAGSAGYGCVVVDSLSHFWMGRGGMLELVDAIGQRKGSGGGFGGWKEARPYERDMIDALLAYPGHVIVTMRVKSEWVIGTNKNGKPAPEKIGTKPEQRDGLEYEFDVVASMDLENTLSVGKTRCPALNGSVINRPDAGVAVTLLEWLSDGAEMADPATYLDRAVAADATVDGLRELHAEVARRQLVASAVLHPTTRVPMGLGAFIVERAHQLRAAAAQSATSTPTPTPLADPVRQPERSQHTEEPTPERAVEQAAVEPAPPVDRLPLLLDAIRAGWSDPAALAACRQTATDGGLLAREVPVLDGGTIPLHRMIDGRLGDLAGARPQPEQQSTPGAEVPTPGQWGTPQQGQFASAGQTRAIATAMAAVGVESRERARRLAIVAGIVRRPVLTMKELTVPEAGRVLDALTLVQQMPTDDRAAELGRYEAAAPQPQAA
;
A
#
# COMPACT_ATOMS: atom_id res chain seq x y z
N MET A 1 -5.66 24.93 9.78
CA MET A 1 -4.35 24.56 9.20
C MET A 1 -4.04 25.52 8.07
N THR A 2 -2.78 25.77 7.74
CA THR A 2 -2.38 26.61 6.59
C THR A 2 -1.93 25.70 5.46
N PHE A 3 -2.59 25.80 4.30
CA PHE A 3 -2.23 25.03 3.12
C PHE A 3 -1.36 25.88 2.20
N THR A 4 -0.20 25.37 1.81
CA THR A 4 0.76 26.05 0.94
C THR A 4 1.04 25.19 -0.28
N PHE A 5 0.84 25.75 -1.47
CA PHE A 5 1.21 25.09 -2.72
C PHE A 5 2.66 25.42 -3.10
N THR A 6 3.37 24.43 -3.64
CA THR A 6 4.72 24.58 -4.20
C THR A 6 4.74 24.05 -5.64
N PRO A 7 5.64 24.54 -6.51
CA PRO A 7 5.84 23.95 -7.83
C PRO A 7 6.18 22.47 -7.72
N ALA A 8 5.52 21.62 -8.52
CA ALA A 8 5.83 20.19 -8.55
C ALA A 8 7.14 19.96 -9.33
N THR A 9 8.14 19.38 -8.66
CA THR A 9 9.32 18.80 -9.31
C THR A 9 9.12 17.31 -9.50
N ARG A 10 9.59 16.77 -10.62
CA ARG A 10 9.69 15.33 -10.82
C ARG A 10 10.93 14.84 -10.07
N GLU A 11 10.72 14.12 -8.99
CA GLU A 11 11.77 13.29 -8.37
C GLU A 11 11.88 11.97 -9.14
N GLN A 12 13.02 11.29 -9.04
CA GLN A 12 13.15 9.93 -9.57
C GLN A 12 12.11 9.01 -8.92
N GLY A 13 11.61 8.02 -9.67
CA GLY A 13 10.58 7.08 -9.21
C GLY A 13 11.09 5.65 -9.03
N LYS A 14 10.25 4.78 -8.44
CA LYS A 14 10.39 3.32 -8.53
C LYS A 14 9.21 2.76 -9.32
N ALA A 15 9.44 1.70 -10.10
CA ALA A 15 8.38 1.11 -10.91
C ALA A 15 7.34 0.38 -10.03
N ARG A 16 6.05 0.59 -10.33
CA ARG A 16 4.95 -0.27 -9.90
C ARG A 16 4.29 -0.89 -11.12
N ILE A 17 4.59 -2.16 -11.39
CA ILE A 17 4.10 -2.90 -12.57
C ILE A 17 3.14 -4.01 -12.12
N ALA A 18 1.98 -4.13 -12.77
CA ALA A 18 1.12 -5.30 -12.68
C ALA A 18 1.05 -6.01 -14.04
N LEU A 19 1.26 -7.33 -14.03
CA LEU A 19 1.16 -8.21 -15.20
C LEU A 19 0.01 -9.19 -14.99
N ASP A 20 -1.08 -9.05 -15.74
CA ASP A 20 -2.19 -10.00 -15.75
C ASP A 20 -2.16 -10.92 -17.00
N GLY A 21 -3.03 -11.93 -17.04
CA GLY A 21 -3.14 -12.88 -18.16
C GLY A 21 -3.39 -14.33 -17.71
N PRO A 22 -3.79 -15.23 -18.61
CA PRO A 22 -4.10 -16.62 -18.27
C PRO A 22 -2.86 -17.42 -17.83
N SER A 23 -3.10 -18.61 -17.27
CA SER A 23 -2.01 -19.58 -17.06
C SER A 23 -1.50 -20.06 -18.42
N GLY A 24 -0.17 -20.00 -18.60
CA GLY A 24 0.54 -20.20 -19.87
C GLY A 24 1.12 -18.93 -20.50
N ALA A 25 0.59 -17.75 -20.16
CA ALA A 25 0.91 -16.47 -20.82
C ALA A 25 2.25 -15.80 -20.43
N GLY A 26 3.30 -16.57 -20.12
CA GLY A 26 4.66 -16.03 -19.92
C GLY A 26 4.91 -15.05 -18.75
N LYS A 27 3.91 -14.79 -17.89
CA LYS A 27 3.98 -13.77 -16.81
C LYS A 27 5.23 -13.86 -15.93
N THR A 28 5.53 -15.02 -15.34
CA THR A 28 6.68 -15.22 -14.44
C THR A 28 8.00 -14.92 -15.15
N PHE A 29 8.18 -15.46 -16.37
CA PHE A 29 9.36 -15.23 -17.20
C PHE A 29 9.53 -13.74 -17.54
N THR A 30 8.44 -13.07 -17.89
CA THR A 30 8.43 -11.63 -18.18
C THR A 30 8.75 -10.81 -16.95
N ALA A 31 8.15 -11.13 -15.80
CA ALA A 31 8.42 -10.46 -14.53
C ALA A 31 9.91 -10.59 -14.13
N LEU A 32 10.52 -11.77 -14.29
CA LEU A 32 11.95 -11.98 -14.06
C LEU A 32 12.83 -11.21 -15.06
N THR A 33 12.46 -11.22 -16.35
CA THR A 33 13.16 -10.48 -17.42
C THR A 33 13.18 -8.98 -17.17
N LEU A 34 12.04 -8.42 -16.75
CA LEU A 34 11.93 -7.01 -16.36
C LEU A 34 12.67 -6.75 -15.04
N ALA A 35 12.49 -7.59 -14.02
CA ALA A 35 13.09 -7.37 -12.70
C ALA A 35 14.62 -7.36 -12.73
N GLY A 36 15.26 -8.28 -13.47
CA GLY A 36 16.72 -8.32 -13.62
C GLY A 36 17.29 -7.15 -14.42
N ALA A 37 16.48 -6.51 -15.26
CA ALA A 37 16.83 -5.27 -15.95
C ALA A 37 16.56 -4.01 -15.10
N LEU A 38 15.57 -4.05 -14.20
CA LEU A 38 15.29 -2.98 -13.23
C LEU A 38 16.29 -2.98 -12.05
N SER A 39 16.87 -4.12 -11.66
CA SER A 39 17.82 -4.21 -10.57
C SER A 39 18.74 -5.44 -10.61
N PRO A 40 20.03 -5.31 -10.24
CA PRO A 40 20.94 -6.45 -10.07
C PRO A 40 20.63 -7.32 -8.83
N ARG A 41 19.70 -6.92 -7.95
CA ARG A 41 19.25 -7.74 -6.81
C ARG A 41 17.73 -7.87 -6.80
N VAL A 42 17.26 -9.01 -7.29
CA VAL A 42 15.85 -9.39 -7.37
C VAL A 42 15.50 -10.37 -6.26
N ALA A 43 14.36 -10.17 -5.61
CA ALA A 43 13.71 -11.16 -4.76
C ALA A 43 12.33 -11.55 -5.30
N VAL A 44 11.95 -12.83 -5.21
CA VAL A 44 10.67 -13.36 -5.69
C VAL A 44 9.88 -13.97 -4.53
N ILE A 45 8.74 -13.35 -4.23
CA ILE A 45 7.72 -13.88 -3.33
C ILE A 45 6.81 -14.80 -4.16
N ASP A 46 7.05 -16.11 -4.05
CA ASP A 46 6.41 -17.16 -4.86
C ASP A 46 5.23 -17.77 -4.09
N THR A 47 4.02 -17.51 -4.56
CA THR A 47 2.77 -18.13 -4.09
C THR A 47 2.29 -19.26 -5.02
N GLU A 48 2.99 -19.49 -6.13
CA GLU A 48 2.73 -20.53 -7.13
C GLU A 48 3.48 -21.85 -6.80
N ARG A 49 3.85 -22.04 -5.52
CA ARG A 49 4.49 -23.25 -4.94
C ARG A 49 5.89 -23.55 -5.47
N GLY A 50 6.75 -22.53 -5.58
CA GLY A 50 8.11 -22.68 -6.07
C GLY A 50 8.19 -22.84 -7.59
N SER A 51 7.19 -22.33 -8.32
CA SER A 51 7.18 -22.39 -9.78
C SER A 51 8.21 -21.42 -10.39
N ALA A 52 8.47 -20.28 -9.75
CA ALA A 52 9.47 -19.32 -10.18
C ALA A 52 10.88 -19.90 -10.07
N SER A 53 11.16 -20.72 -9.05
CA SER A 53 12.45 -21.39 -8.86
C SER A 53 12.90 -22.27 -10.05
N LYS A 54 11.99 -22.62 -10.99
CA LYS A 54 12.32 -23.33 -12.24
C LYS A 54 13.02 -22.46 -13.28
N TYR A 55 13.02 -21.14 -13.09
CA TYR A 55 13.72 -20.16 -13.93
C TYR A 55 15.03 -19.66 -13.27
N ALA A 56 15.35 -20.10 -12.05
CA ALA A 56 16.61 -19.77 -11.38
C ALA A 56 17.81 -20.33 -12.16
N ARG A 57 18.97 -19.66 -12.08
CA ARG A 57 20.15 -20.05 -12.85
C ARG A 57 20.59 -21.49 -12.55
N GLY A 58 20.54 -22.33 -13.58
CA GLY A 58 20.89 -23.75 -13.51
C GLY A 58 22.40 -24.00 -13.64
N SER A 59 22.81 -25.26 -13.47
CA SER A 59 24.21 -25.68 -13.59
C SER A 59 24.78 -25.59 -15.02
N SER A 60 23.95 -25.36 -16.04
CA SER A 60 24.40 -25.01 -17.40
C SER A 60 24.83 -23.54 -17.54
N GLY A 61 24.47 -22.69 -16.56
CA GLY A 61 24.61 -21.24 -16.63
C GLY A 61 23.37 -20.51 -17.15
N ASP A 62 22.37 -21.21 -17.69
CA ASP A 62 21.12 -20.62 -18.18
C ASP A 62 20.16 -20.25 -17.03
N GLY A 63 19.38 -19.17 -17.18
CA GLY A 63 18.35 -18.73 -16.23
C GLY A 63 18.60 -17.34 -15.66
N PHE A 64 17.88 -17.00 -14.59
CA PHE A 64 17.94 -15.70 -13.90
C PHE A 64 18.54 -15.84 -12.49
N ASP A 65 19.22 -14.79 -12.02
CA ASP A 65 19.70 -14.69 -10.64
C ASP A 65 18.67 -13.93 -9.79
N PHE A 66 18.09 -14.62 -8.81
CA PHE A 66 17.17 -14.03 -7.83
C PHE A 66 17.12 -14.87 -6.55
N ASP A 67 16.88 -14.22 -5.42
CA ASP A 67 16.55 -14.89 -4.16
C ASP A 67 15.03 -15.12 -4.08
N THR A 68 14.55 -16.11 -3.32
CA THR A 68 13.11 -16.43 -3.27
C THR A 68 12.57 -16.77 -1.88
N LEU A 69 11.35 -16.30 -1.62
CA LEU A 69 10.52 -16.66 -0.47
C LEU A 69 9.29 -17.41 -0.99
N GLN A 70 9.19 -18.71 -0.72
CA GLN A 70 8.00 -19.50 -1.04
C GLN A 70 6.96 -19.38 0.07
N MET A 71 5.71 -19.07 -0.29
CA MET A 71 4.59 -18.93 0.64
C MET A 71 3.53 -20.01 0.42
N VAL A 72 2.93 -20.49 1.52
CA VAL A 72 1.90 -21.55 1.52
C VAL A 72 0.60 -21.12 2.24
N THR A 73 0.65 -19.96 2.89
CA THR A 73 -0.47 -19.15 3.39
C THR A 73 -0.32 -17.77 2.79
N TYR A 74 -1.45 -17.09 2.57
CA TYR A 74 -1.48 -15.81 1.85
C TYR A 74 -2.27 -14.76 2.62
N ASP A 75 -2.06 -14.68 3.93
CA ASP A 75 -2.64 -13.59 4.73
C ASP A 75 -2.07 -12.24 4.22
N PRO A 76 -2.90 -11.21 3.99
CA PRO A 76 -2.41 -9.92 3.51
C PRO A 76 -1.33 -9.29 4.40
N ARG A 77 -1.31 -9.63 5.70
CA ARG A 77 -0.31 -9.15 6.67
C ARG A 77 1.05 -9.81 6.48
N ASP A 78 1.10 -11.06 6.02
CA ASP A 78 2.35 -11.78 5.76
C ASP A 78 3.15 -11.10 4.63
N LEU A 79 2.46 -10.57 3.61
CA LEU A 79 3.09 -9.86 2.49
C LEU A 79 3.80 -8.57 2.95
N ILE A 80 3.24 -7.85 3.93
CA ILE A 80 3.87 -6.66 4.53
C ILE A 80 5.21 -7.05 5.17
N GLY A 81 5.24 -8.15 5.94
CA GLY A 81 6.46 -8.68 6.55
C GLY A 81 7.50 -9.14 5.52
N ALA A 82 7.06 -9.80 4.44
CA ALA A 82 7.92 -10.22 3.34
C ALA A 82 8.56 -9.02 2.60
N LEU A 83 7.77 -7.98 2.30
CA LEU A 83 8.25 -6.75 1.66
C LEU A 83 9.21 -5.98 2.57
N ALA A 84 8.89 -5.83 3.87
CA ALA A 84 9.78 -5.18 4.84
C ALA A 84 11.12 -5.92 4.99
N THR A 85 11.09 -7.26 4.97
CA THR A 85 12.30 -8.11 4.97
C THR A 85 13.11 -7.89 3.69
N ALA A 86 12.46 -7.88 2.52
CA ALA A 86 13.15 -7.66 1.25
C ALA A 86 13.75 -6.24 1.12
N GLY A 87 13.09 -5.21 1.66
CA GLY A 87 13.61 -3.85 1.71
C GLY A 87 14.84 -3.77 2.63
N SER A 88 14.74 -4.34 3.82
CA SER A 88 15.83 -4.41 4.81
C SER A 88 17.05 -5.20 4.32
N ALA A 89 16.84 -6.16 3.41
CA ALA A 89 17.89 -6.97 2.80
C ALA A 89 18.52 -6.33 1.54
N GLY A 90 18.07 -5.13 1.12
CA GLY A 90 18.64 -4.40 -0.01
C GLY A 90 18.39 -5.06 -1.37
N TYR A 91 17.20 -5.64 -1.59
CA TYR A 91 16.75 -5.96 -2.94
C TYR A 91 16.27 -4.69 -3.63
N GLY A 92 16.70 -4.46 -4.87
CA GLY A 92 16.27 -3.30 -5.66
C GLY A 92 15.04 -3.58 -6.50
N CYS A 93 14.63 -4.84 -6.67
CA CYS A 93 13.33 -5.21 -7.25
C CYS A 93 12.71 -6.41 -6.51
N VAL A 94 11.41 -6.35 -6.24
CA VAL A 94 10.62 -7.50 -5.77
C VAL A 94 9.59 -7.91 -6.82
N VAL A 95 9.50 -9.21 -7.05
CA VAL A 95 8.41 -9.85 -7.81
C VAL A 95 7.46 -10.55 -6.84
N VAL A 96 6.14 -10.32 -6.97
CA VAL A 96 5.10 -11.09 -6.26
C VAL A 96 4.34 -11.93 -7.27
N ASP A 97 4.66 -13.23 -7.34
CA ASP A 97 4.12 -14.17 -8.33
C ASP A 97 3.33 -15.29 -7.63
N SER A 98 2.00 -15.23 -7.50
CA SER A 98 1.06 -14.19 -7.93
C SER A 98 0.33 -13.50 -6.76
N LEU A 99 0.00 -12.21 -6.94
CA LEU A 99 -0.74 -11.41 -5.97
C LEU A 99 -2.19 -11.89 -5.79
N SER A 100 -2.76 -12.57 -6.79
CA SER A 100 -4.10 -13.17 -6.72
C SER A 100 -4.25 -14.15 -5.55
N HIS A 101 -3.19 -14.86 -5.13
CA HIS A 101 -3.29 -15.77 -3.98
C HIS A 101 -3.61 -15.05 -2.66
N PHE A 102 -3.19 -13.80 -2.46
CA PHE A 102 -3.58 -12.99 -1.29
C PHE A 102 -5.06 -12.56 -1.31
N TRP A 103 -5.72 -12.63 -2.47
CA TRP A 103 -7.17 -12.43 -2.58
C TRP A 103 -7.95 -13.72 -2.28
N MET A 104 -7.60 -14.80 -2.98
CA MET A 104 -8.45 -15.99 -3.16
C MET A 104 -7.86 -17.31 -2.66
N GLY A 105 -6.58 -17.31 -2.26
CA GLY A 105 -5.90 -18.49 -1.76
C GLY A 105 -6.14 -18.70 -0.26
N ARG A 106 -5.55 -19.77 0.26
CA ARG A 106 -5.63 -20.14 1.68
C ARG A 106 -5.12 -19.02 2.60
N GLY A 107 -5.97 -18.56 3.52
CA GLY A 107 -5.72 -17.42 4.41
C GLY A 107 -5.85 -16.04 3.76
N GLY A 108 -6.10 -15.97 2.45
CA GLY A 108 -6.30 -14.72 1.72
C GLY A 108 -7.61 -14.02 2.07
N MET A 109 -7.79 -12.81 1.52
CA MET A 109 -8.89 -11.89 1.82
C MET A 109 -10.27 -12.55 1.86
N LEU A 110 -10.61 -13.44 0.93
CA LEU A 110 -11.92 -14.09 0.91
C LEU A 110 -12.12 -15.08 2.07
N GLU A 111 -11.12 -15.87 2.44
CA GLU A 111 -11.18 -16.75 3.62
C GLU A 111 -11.15 -15.94 4.92
N LEU A 112 -10.36 -14.86 4.98
CA LEU A 112 -10.28 -13.96 6.14
C LEU A 112 -11.61 -13.25 6.41
N VAL A 113 -12.29 -12.77 5.36
CA VAL A 113 -13.62 -12.14 5.46
C VAL A 113 -14.67 -13.12 5.97
N ASP A 114 -14.69 -14.37 5.47
CA ASP A 114 -15.64 -15.38 5.96
C ASP A 114 -15.33 -15.78 7.40
N ALA A 115 -14.06 -16.08 7.72
CA ALA A 115 -13.63 -16.45 9.08
C ALA A 115 -13.98 -15.37 10.12
N ILE A 116 -13.86 -14.08 9.78
CA ILE A 116 -14.35 -12.98 10.62
C ILE A 116 -15.89 -12.95 10.65
N GLY A 117 -16.54 -13.11 9.49
CA GLY A 117 -17.99 -13.10 9.34
C GLY A 117 -18.71 -14.17 10.16
N GLN A 118 -18.16 -15.37 10.29
CA GLN A 118 -18.72 -16.46 11.09
C GLN A 118 -18.62 -16.22 12.62
N ARG A 119 -17.87 -15.21 13.10
CA ARG A 119 -17.77 -14.91 14.53
C ARG A 119 -19.08 -14.32 15.07
N LYS A 120 -19.55 -14.85 16.21
CA LYS A 120 -20.77 -14.33 16.87
C LYS A 120 -20.62 -12.84 17.19
N GLY A 121 -21.58 -12.03 16.72
CA GLY A 121 -21.57 -10.57 16.91
C GLY A 121 -20.86 -9.77 15.82
N SER A 122 -20.23 -10.41 14.83
CA SER A 122 -19.51 -9.73 13.73
C SER A 122 -20.41 -8.82 12.87
N GLY A 123 -21.67 -9.20 12.66
CA GLY A 123 -22.53 -8.67 11.60
C GLY A 123 -22.44 -9.46 10.28
N GLY A 124 -21.96 -10.70 10.32
CA GLY A 124 -21.84 -11.58 9.15
C GLY A 124 -20.81 -11.08 8.14
N GLY A 125 -20.99 -11.40 6.85
CA GLY A 125 -20.06 -11.01 5.79
C GLY A 125 -19.84 -9.50 5.65
N PHE A 126 -20.82 -8.65 6.02
CA PHE A 126 -20.62 -7.20 6.06
C PHE A 126 -19.64 -6.79 7.17
N GLY A 127 -19.73 -7.42 8.34
CA GLY A 127 -18.73 -7.32 9.42
C GLY A 127 -17.35 -7.79 8.98
N GLY A 128 -17.30 -8.95 8.32
CA GLY A 128 -16.09 -9.50 7.67
C GLY A 128 -15.39 -8.48 6.79
N TRP A 129 -16.09 -7.86 5.85
CA TRP A 129 -15.53 -6.81 5.00
C TRP A 129 -15.14 -5.54 5.77
N LYS A 130 -15.90 -5.13 6.78
CA LYS A 130 -15.60 -3.95 7.60
C LYS A 130 -14.27 -4.07 8.34
N GLU A 131 -13.95 -5.27 8.83
CA GLU A 131 -12.74 -5.55 9.61
C GLU A 131 -11.55 -6.01 8.76
N ALA A 132 -11.78 -6.69 7.63
CA ALA A 132 -10.70 -7.15 6.75
C ALA A 132 -10.13 -6.07 5.82
N ARG A 133 -10.95 -5.09 5.39
CA ARG A 133 -10.54 -4.00 4.47
C ARG A 133 -9.31 -3.20 4.93
N PRO A 134 -9.09 -2.91 6.22
CA PRO A 134 -7.84 -2.37 6.72
C PRO A 134 -6.61 -3.17 6.26
N TYR A 135 -6.58 -4.49 6.48
CA TYR A 135 -5.44 -5.33 6.11
C TYR A 135 -5.19 -5.35 4.59
N GLU A 136 -6.27 -5.32 3.80
CA GLU A 136 -6.17 -5.20 2.34
C GLU A 136 -5.45 -3.91 1.93
N ARG A 137 -5.88 -2.76 2.48
CA ARG A 137 -5.25 -1.46 2.20
C ARG A 137 -3.82 -1.44 2.70
N ASP A 138 -3.56 -1.88 3.93
CA ASP A 138 -2.21 -1.83 4.52
C ASP A 138 -1.20 -2.71 3.73
N MET A 139 -1.68 -3.81 3.13
CA MET A 139 -0.91 -4.62 2.17
C MET A 139 -0.62 -3.89 0.85
N ILE A 140 -1.60 -3.15 0.31
CA ILE A 140 -1.46 -2.36 -0.92
C ILE A 140 -0.51 -1.18 -0.69
N ASP A 141 -0.67 -0.46 0.42
CA ASP A 141 0.19 0.65 0.84
C ASP A 141 1.65 0.17 0.97
N ALA A 142 1.89 -1.02 1.53
CA ALA A 142 3.22 -1.63 1.61
C ALA A 142 3.83 -2.00 0.24
N LEU A 143 3.01 -2.47 -0.71
CA LEU A 143 3.46 -2.72 -2.10
C LEU A 143 3.84 -1.42 -2.81
N LEU A 144 3.07 -0.35 -2.62
CA LEU A 144 3.32 0.95 -3.24
C LEU A 144 4.51 1.70 -2.60
N ALA A 145 4.70 1.57 -1.29
CA ALA A 145 5.75 2.24 -0.52
C ALA A 145 7.11 1.50 -0.50
N TYR A 146 7.23 0.34 -1.16
CA TYR A 146 8.46 -0.44 -1.18
C TYR A 146 9.67 0.37 -1.74
N PRO A 147 10.84 0.41 -1.08
CA PRO A 147 11.95 1.28 -1.49
C PRO A 147 12.61 0.91 -2.82
N GLY A 148 12.43 -0.33 -3.31
CA GLY A 148 12.85 -0.77 -4.64
C GLY A 148 11.71 -0.73 -5.67
N HIS A 149 11.94 -1.34 -6.83
CA HIS A 149 10.93 -1.59 -7.86
C HIS A 149 10.02 -2.75 -7.43
N VAL A 150 8.76 -2.76 -7.90
CA VAL A 150 7.79 -3.83 -7.62
C VAL A 150 7.12 -4.26 -8.91
N ILE A 151 7.12 -5.58 -9.15
CA ILE A 151 6.33 -6.24 -10.18
C ILE A 151 5.39 -7.23 -9.49
N VAL A 152 4.10 -7.17 -9.78
CA VAL A 152 3.13 -8.18 -9.32
C VAL A 152 2.59 -8.93 -10.52
N THR A 153 2.40 -10.24 -10.40
CA THR A 153 1.62 -11.00 -11.38
C THR A 153 0.20 -11.23 -10.86
N MET A 154 -0.75 -11.30 -11.77
CA MET A 154 -2.16 -11.53 -11.46
C MET A 154 -2.70 -12.66 -12.34
N ARG A 155 -3.49 -13.54 -11.75
CA ARG A 155 -4.24 -14.57 -12.46
C ARG A 155 -5.49 -13.94 -13.05
N VAL A 156 -6.07 -14.53 -14.09
CA VAL A 156 -7.34 -14.06 -14.69
C VAL A 156 -8.33 -15.22 -14.78
N LYS A 157 -9.61 -14.91 -14.56
CA LYS A 157 -10.69 -15.86 -14.82
C LYS A 157 -10.67 -16.22 -16.29
N SER A 158 -10.48 -17.51 -16.54
CA SER A 158 -10.37 -18.07 -17.87
C SER A 158 -11.74 -18.59 -18.29
N GLU A 159 -12.43 -17.85 -19.15
CA GLU A 159 -13.69 -18.29 -19.76
C GLU A 159 -13.39 -18.96 -21.11
N TRP A 160 -14.01 -20.11 -21.35
CA TRP A 160 -13.93 -20.77 -22.65
C TRP A 160 -15.01 -20.18 -23.56
N VAL A 161 -14.59 -19.41 -24.56
CA VAL A 161 -15.46 -18.79 -25.55
C VAL A 161 -15.24 -19.53 -26.88
N ILE A 162 -16.28 -19.75 -27.67
CA ILE A 162 -16.12 -20.33 -29.00
C ILE A 162 -15.70 -19.21 -29.95
N GLY A 163 -14.38 -19.05 -30.14
CA GLY A 163 -13.78 -18.13 -31.11
C GLY A 163 -13.76 -18.72 -32.51
N THR A 164 -13.57 -17.86 -33.52
CA THR A 164 -13.41 -18.30 -34.92
C THR A 164 -11.93 -18.32 -35.27
N ASN A 165 -11.38 -19.51 -35.54
CA ASN A 165 -9.96 -19.64 -35.85
C ASN A 165 -9.60 -19.07 -37.23
N LYS A 166 -8.28 -18.99 -37.51
CA LYS A 166 -7.71 -18.45 -38.76
C LYS A 166 -8.20 -19.12 -40.05
N ASN A 167 -8.89 -20.27 -39.95
CA ASN A 167 -9.47 -21.04 -41.06
C ASN A 167 -11.02 -20.96 -41.08
N GLY A 168 -11.63 -20.00 -40.38
CA GLY A 168 -13.07 -19.78 -40.35
C GLY A 168 -13.89 -20.80 -39.56
N LYS A 169 -13.25 -21.67 -38.77
CA LYS A 169 -13.94 -22.72 -37.98
C LYS A 169 -14.08 -22.33 -36.51
N PRO A 170 -15.21 -22.64 -35.85
CA PRO A 170 -15.36 -22.46 -34.41
C PRO A 170 -14.34 -23.33 -33.67
N ALA A 171 -13.65 -22.76 -32.69
CA ALA A 171 -12.68 -23.41 -31.83
C ALA A 171 -12.82 -22.88 -30.39
N PRO A 172 -12.65 -23.73 -29.35
CA PRO A 172 -12.68 -23.27 -27.97
C PRO A 172 -11.42 -22.44 -27.66
N GLU A 173 -11.61 -21.14 -27.47
CA GLU A 173 -10.58 -20.17 -27.14
C GLU A 173 -10.68 -19.80 -25.66
N LYS A 174 -9.53 -19.76 -24.96
CA LYS A 174 -9.47 -19.56 -23.52
C LYS A 174 -9.17 -18.10 -23.19
N ILE A 175 -10.21 -17.27 -23.18
CA ILE A 175 -10.09 -15.83 -22.98
C ILE A 175 -9.99 -15.51 -21.48
N GLY A 176 -9.00 -14.71 -21.10
CA GLY A 176 -8.92 -14.12 -19.77
C GLY A 176 -9.85 -12.90 -19.68
N THR A 177 -10.93 -12.98 -18.90
CA THR A 177 -11.98 -11.94 -18.91
C THR A 177 -11.83 -10.88 -17.83
N LYS A 178 -11.27 -11.23 -16.67
CA LYS A 178 -10.95 -10.33 -15.56
C LYS A 178 -9.81 -10.88 -14.70
N PRO A 179 -8.92 -10.04 -14.14
CA PRO A 179 -8.03 -10.43 -13.06
C PRO A 179 -8.76 -11.00 -11.83
N GLU A 180 -8.15 -11.97 -11.16
CA GLU A 180 -8.66 -12.59 -9.94
C GLU A 180 -8.19 -11.81 -8.72
N GLN A 181 -8.90 -10.72 -8.43
CA GLN A 181 -8.60 -9.73 -7.40
C GLN A 181 -9.85 -8.91 -7.06
N ARG A 182 -9.79 -7.99 -6.08
CA ARG A 182 -10.70 -6.85 -5.98
C ARG A 182 -10.73 -6.06 -7.29
N ASP A 183 -11.93 -5.77 -7.79
CA ASP A 183 -12.14 -4.80 -8.89
C ASP A 183 -11.48 -3.45 -8.56
N GLY A 184 -10.61 -2.96 -9.44
CA GLY A 184 -9.97 -1.66 -9.31
C GLY A 184 -8.63 -1.65 -8.59
N LEU A 185 -8.02 -2.80 -8.25
CA LEU A 185 -6.63 -2.80 -7.77
C LEU A 185 -5.64 -2.40 -8.88
N GLU A 186 -6.02 -2.60 -10.15
CA GLU A 186 -5.27 -2.14 -11.32
C GLU A 186 -5.10 -0.60 -11.36
N TYR A 187 -5.87 0.19 -10.60
CA TYR A 187 -5.72 1.65 -10.57
C TYR A 187 -4.56 2.13 -9.71
N GLU A 188 -3.99 1.30 -8.82
CA GLU A 188 -2.89 1.70 -7.93
C GLU A 188 -1.53 1.81 -8.66
N PHE A 189 -1.18 0.78 -9.45
CA PHE A 189 0.11 0.62 -10.14
C PHE A 189 0.40 1.69 -11.21
N ASP A 190 1.67 1.96 -11.52
CA ASP A 190 2.05 2.89 -12.60
C ASP A 190 1.74 2.31 -13.97
N VAL A 191 2.00 1.03 -14.15
CA VAL A 191 1.85 0.27 -15.40
C VAL A 191 1.03 -0.98 -15.13
N VAL A 192 0.04 -1.24 -15.98
CA VAL A 192 -0.72 -2.49 -16.01
C VAL A 192 -0.74 -3.00 -17.44
N ALA A 193 -0.29 -4.24 -17.62
CA ALA A 193 -0.29 -4.89 -18.91
C ALA A 193 -0.83 -6.32 -18.82
N SER A 194 -1.67 -6.68 -19.77
CA SER A 194 -2.24 -8.02 -19.90
C SER A 194 -1.40 -8.83 -20.89
N MET A 195 -1.19 -10.12 -20.61
CA MET A 195 -0.46 -11.04 -21.47
C MET A 195 -1.38 -12.10 -22.10
N ASP A 196 -1.15 -12.44 -23.37
CA ASP A 196 -1.83 -13.53 -24.10
C ASP A 196 -1.01 -14.84 -24.12
N LEU A 197 -1.57 -15.90 -24.71
CA LEU A 197 -0.92 -17.23 -24.79
C LEU A 197 0.25 -17.27 -25.80
N GLU A 198 0.28 -16.34 -26.74
CA GLU A 198 1.38 -16.05 -27.66
C GLU A 198 2.56 -15.31 -26.97
N ASN A 199 2.40 -14.94 -25.69
CA ASN A 199 3.31 -14.15 -24.84
C ASN A 199 3.44 -12.69 -25.31
N THR A 200 2.38 -12.13 -25.88
CA THR A 200 2.25 -10.71 -26.20
C THR A 200 1.79 -9.94 -24.98
N LEU A 201 2.59 -8.97 -24.56
CA LEU A 201 2.26 -8.00 -23.52
C LEU A 201 1.55 -6.80 -24.17
N SER A 202 0.35 -6.47 -23.69
CA SER A 202 -0.45 -5.33 -24.13
C SER A 202 -0.68 -4.36 -22.97
N VAL A 203 -0.17 -3.14 -23.08
CA VAL A 203 -0.25 -2.13 -22.01
C VAL A 203 -1.63 -1.48 -21.98
N GLY A 204 -2.48 -1.91 -21.04
CA GLY A 204 -3.82 -1.38 -20.86
C GLY A 204 -3.88 -0.06 -20.07
N LYS A 205 -2.86 0.21 -19.24
CA LYS A 205 -2.72 1.45 -18.45
C LYS A 205 -1.25 1.74 -18.22
N THR A 206 -0.83 3.00 -18.35
CA THR A 206 0.53 3.42 -17.99
C THR A 206 0.59 4.90 -17.61
N ARG A 207 1.43 5.24 -16.63
CA ARG A 207 1.90 6.62 -16.35
C ARG A 207 3.13 6.99 -17.20
N CYS A 208 3.87 6.00 -17.72
CA CYS A 208 4.96 6.19 -18.67
C CYS A 208 4.41 6.44 -20.09
N PRO A 209 4.65 7.61 -20.72
CA PRO A 209 4.10 7.93 -22.04
C PRO A 209 4.61 7.00 -23.16
N ALA A 210 5.87 6.56 -23.08
CA ALA A 210 6.52 5.74 -24.10
C ALA A 210 5.93 4.32 -24.24
N LEU A 211 5.23 3.83 -23.20
CA LEU A 211 4.56 2.52 -23.20
C LEU A 211 3.05 2.61 -23.52
N ASN A 212 2.52 3.79 -23.85
CA ASN A 212 1.07 3.99 -23.94
C ASN A 212 0.46 3.30 -25.16
N GLY A 213 -0.40 2.30 -24.91
CA GLY A 213 -1.00 1.46 -25.96
C GLY A 213 -0.01 0.48 -26.62
N SER A 214 1.18 0.27 -26.04
CA SER A 214 2.18 -0.64 -26.60
C SER A 214 1.71 -2.10 -26.57
N VAL A 215 1.94 -2.80 -27.69
CA VAL A 215 1.68 -4.23 -27.86
C VAL A 215 2.99 -4.88 -28.31
N ILE A 216 3.56 -5.75 -27.49
CA ILE A 216 4.93 -6.25 -27.62
C ILE A 216 4.91 -7.78 -27.51
N ASN A 217 5.19 -8.49 -28.61
CA ASN A 217 5.29 -9.95 -28.56
C ASN A 217 6.63 -10.39 -27.98
N ARG A 218 6.60 -11.24 -26.94
CA ARG A 218 7.77 -11.71 -26.17
C ARG A 218 8.61 -10.52 -25.65
N PRO A 219 8.05 -9.70 -24.74
CA PRO A 219 8.73 -8.53 -24.20
C PRO A 219 10.08 -8.90 -23.57
N ASP A 220 11.10 -8.08 -23.84
CA ASP A 220 12.46 -8.24 -23.36
C ASP A 220 12.82 -7.16 -22.32
N ALA A 221 14.11 -7.06 -22.00
CA ALA A 221 14.65 -6.04 -21.09
C ALA A 221 14.42 -4.60 -21.58
N GLY A 222 14.17 -4.36 -22.87
CA GLY A 222 13.97 -3.02 -23.43
C GLY A 222 12.79 -2.28 -22.80
N VAL A 223 11.72 -3.00 -22.42
CA VAL A 223 10.57 -2.43 -21.70
C VAL A 223 10.97 -1.91 -20.31
N ALA A 224 11.88 -2.61 -19.63
CA ALA A 224 12.43 -2.16 -18.35
C ALA A 224 13.42 -1.00 -18.51
N VAL A 225 14.22 -0.97 -19.59
CA VAL A 225 15.10 0.17 -19.92
C VAL A 225 14.27 1.43 -20.17
N THR A 226 13.23 1.38 -20.99
CA THR A 226 12.30 2.51 -21.22
C THR A 226 11.64 2.99 -19.92
N LEU A 227 11.36 2.07 -18.97
CA LEU A 227 10.87 2.45 -17.65
C LEU A 227 11.94 3.10 -16.78
N LEU A 228 13.19 2.61 -16.78
CA LEU A 228 14.29 3.25 -16.05
C LEU A 228 14.57 4.66 -16.60
N GLU A 229 14.62 4.85 -17.91
CA GLU A 229 14.78 6.18 -18.52
C GLU A 229 13.69 7.15 -18.04
N TRP A 230 12.42 6.72 -18.07
CA TRP A 230 11.29 7.52 -17.59
C TRP A 230 11.29 7.74 -16.06
N LEU A 231 11.78 6.78 -15.27
CA LEU A 231 11.84 6.88 -13.80
C LEU A 231 13.09 7.62 -13.28
N SER A 232 14.16 7.69 -14.08
CA SER A 232 15.41 8.40 -13.74
C SER A 232 15.41 9.87 -14.18
N ASP A 233 14.53 10.25 -15.12
CA ASP A 233 14.26 11.62 -15.56
C ASP A 233 13.54 12.43 -14.47
N GLY A 234 14.31 12.83 -13.46
CA GLY A 234 13.89 13.60 -12.29
C GLY A 234 15.08 13.92 -11.36
N ALA A 235 14.84 14.78 -10.36
CA ALA A 235 15.83 15.04 -9.29
C ALA A 235 16.06 13.76 -8.46
N GLU A 236 17.29 13.54 -7.99
CA GLU A 236 17.65 12.30 -7.26
C GLU A 236 16.70 12.02 -6.09
N MET A 237 16.17 10.79 -6.06
CA MET A 237 15.32 10.33 -4.98
C MET A 237 16.13 10.30 -3.69
N ALA A 238 15.67 11.05 -2.70
CA ALA A 238 16.26 11.09 -1.37
C ALA A 238 16.10 9.74 -0.66
N ASP A 239 17.16 8.94 -0.65
CA ASP A 239 17.21 7.66 0.04
C ASP A 239 17.03 7.83 1.57
N PRO A 240 16.01 7.21 2.20
CA PRO A 240 15.80 7.29 3.64
C PRO A 240 16.99 6.87 4.51
N ALA A 241 17.87 5.96 4.06
CA ALA A 241 19.04 5.56 4.81
C ALA A 241 20.06 6.71 4.94
N THR A 242 20.27 7.49 3.87
CA THR A 242 21.08 8.73 3.88
C THR A 242 20.58 9.74 4.93
N TYR A 243 19.28 9.79 5.21
CA TYR A 243 18.71 10.65 6.26
C TYR A 243 18.80 10.04 7.66
N LEU A 244 18.77 8.71 7.76
CA LEU A 244 19.08 7.98 9.00
C LEU A 244 20.55 8.22 9.41
N ASP A 245 21.47 8.13 8.46
CA ASP A 245 22.91 8.39 8.65
C ASP A 245 23.16 9.83 9.14
N ARG A 246 22.54 10.82 8.49
CA ARG A 246 22.54 12.23 8.94
C ARG A 246 21.94 12.43 10.34
N ALA A 247 21.07 11.55 10.80
CA ALA A 247 20.47 11.62 12.15
C ALA A 247 21.33 10.95 13.23
N VAL A 248 22.02 9.84 12.91
CA VAL A 248 22.92 9.16 13.87
C VAL A 248 24.28 9.83 14.01
N ALA A 249 24.67 10.68 13.06
CA ALA A 249 25.96 11.37 13.00
C ALA A 249 26.40 11.97 14.36
N ALA A 250 27.70 11.88 14.64
CA ALA A 250 28.26 12.23 15.95
C ALA A 250 28.26 13.74 16.23
N ASP A 251 28.19 14.56 15.18
CA ASP A 251 28.09 16.02 15.17
C ASP A 251 26.63 16.53 15.06
N ALA A 252 25.64 15.64 15.01
CA ALA A 252 24.24 16.01 14.93
C ALA A 252 23.81 16.87 16.13
N THR A 253 23.19 18.02 15.87
CA THR A 253 22.70 18.95 16.90
C THR A 253 21.18 18.94 17.00
N VAL A 254 20.63 19.38 18.14
CA VAL A 254 19.19 19.51 18.36
C VAL A 254 18.49 20.38 17.30
N ASP A 255 19.17 21.44 16.84
CA ASP A 255 18.63 22.34 15.83
C ASP A 255 18.80 21.79 14.41
N GLY A 256 19.95 21.19 14.10
CA GLY A 256 20.17 20.48 12.83
C GLY A 256 19.21 19.30 12.62
N LEU A 257 18.84 18.57 13.67
CA LEU A 257 17.80 17.53 13.60
C LEU A 257 16.40 18.11 13.39
N ARG A 258 16.11 19.33 13.86
CA ARG A 258 14.83 20.01 13.54
C ARG A 258 14.77 20.40 12.06
N GLU A 259 15.89 20.87 11.50
CA GLU A 259 16.01 21.19 10.08
C GLU A 259 15.95 19.92 9.20
N LEU A 260 16.62 18.84 9.62
CA LEU A 260 16.56 17.52 8.99
C LEU A 260 15.13 16.97 8.96
N HIS A 261 14.41 17.05 10.10
CA HIS A 261 12.99 16.66 10.16
C HIS A 261 12.13 17.52 9.21
N ALA A 262 12.40 18.82 9.10
CA ALA A 262 11.70 19.69 8.16
C ALA A 262 12.05 19.38 6.69
N GLU A 263 13.26 18.89 6.38
CA GLU A 263 13.64 18.41 5.05
C GLU A 263 12.92 17.10 4.70
N VAL A 264 12.97 16.13 5.61
CA VAL A 264 12.26 14.83 5.53
C VAL A 264 10.74 15.03 5.37
N ALA A 265 10.16 16.04 6.04
CA ALA A 265 8.76 16.43 5.86
C ALA A 265 8.46 17.01 4.47
N ARG A 266 9.32 17.89 3.93
CA ARG A 266 9.15 18.43 2.57
C ARG A 266 9.23 17.34 1.49
N ARG A 267 10.09 16.34 1.69
CA ARG A 267 10.29 15.19 0.80
C ARG A 267 9.32 14.02 1.07
N GLN A 268 8.34 14.19 1.95
CA GLN A 268 7.34 13.17 2.35
C GLN A 268 7.91 11.90 3.01
N LEU A 269 9.21 11.85 3.33
CA LEU A 269 9.91 10.68 3.88
C LEU A 269 9.65 10.42 5.38
N VAL A 270 8.77 11.19 6.03
CA VAL A 270 8.48 11.08 7.48
C VAL A 270 8.02 9.67 7.86
N ALA A 271 7.22 9.04 7.00
CA ALA A 271 6.69 7.70 7.18
C ALA A 271 7.55 6.59 6.56
N SER A 272 8.67 6.92 5.91
CA SER A 272 9.58 5.92 5.33
C SER A 272 10.10 4.98 6.41
N ALA A 273 9.87 3.68 6.21
CA ALA A 273 10.25 2.66 7.17
C ALA A 273 11.77 2.49 7.25
N VAL A 274 12.32 2.67 8.45
CA VAL A 274 13.73 2.45 8.78
C VAL A 274 13.82 1.53 9.99
N LEU A 275 14.88 0.73 10.09
CA LEU A 275 15.19 -0.02 11.31
C LEU A 275 15.92 0.90 12.28
N HIS A 276 15.42 1.04 13.51
CA HIS A 276 16.14 1.78 14.54
C HIS A 276 17.55 1.19 14.72
N PRO A 277 18.64 1.99 14.63
CA PRO A 277 20.02 1.48 14.66
C PRO A 277 20.34 0.54 15.82
N THR A 278 20.02 0.95 17.06
CA THR A 278 20.25 0.17 18.28
C THR A 278 19.24 -0.96 18.50
N THR A 279 17.93 -0.68 18.53
CA THR A 279 16.90 -1.66 18.92
C THR A 279 16.44 -2.58 17.79
N ARG A 280 16.79 -2.26 16.54
CA ARG A 280 16.41 -2.97 15.31
C ARG A 280 14.89 -3.05 15.04
N VAL A 281 14.09 -2.29 15.80
CA VAL A 281 12.63 -2.18 15.61
C VAL A 281 12.34 -1.32 14.37
N PRO A 282 11.41 -1.72 13.48
CA PRO A 282 10.95 -0.87 12.38
C PRO A 282 10.17 0.36 12.88
N MET A 283 10.51 1.54 12.38
CA MET A 283 9.83 2.80 12.69
C MET A 283 9.86 3.77 11.51
N GLY A 284 9.08 4.86 11.56
CA GLY A 284 9.16 5.94 10.57
C GLY A 284 10.40 6.82 10.80
N LEU A 285 11.12 7.17 9.73
CA LEU A 285 12.31 8.02 9.75
C LEU A 285 12.10 9.34 10.52
N GLY A 286 10.94 10.00 10.35
CA GLY A 286 10.64 11.23 11.07
C GLY A 286 10.53 11.02 12.60
N ALA A 287 9.95 9.89 13.03
CA ALA A 287 9.88 9.54 14.44
C ALA A 287 11.27 9.29 15.04
N PHE A 288 12.17 8.64 14.29
CA PHE A 288 13.56 8.43 14.74
C PHE A 288 14.31 9.76 14.92
N ILE A 289 14.18 10.70 13.97
CA ILE A 289 14.82 12.02 14.05
C ILE A 289 14.33 12.79 15.28
N VAL A 290 13.03 12.71 15.59
CA VAL A 290 12.44 13.29 16.81
C VAL A 290 13.00 12.61 18.06
N GLU A 291 13.00 11.28 18.13
CA GLU A 291 13.55 10.54 19.28
C GLU A 291 15.02 10.92 19.53
N ARG A 292 15.84 10.94 18.48
CA ARG A 292 17.25 11.34 18.53
C ARG A 292 17.44 12.77 19.05
N ALA A 293 16.58 13.71 18.65
CA ALA A 293 16.60 15.08 19.16
C ALA A 293 16.21 15.16 20.66
N HIS A 294 15.32 14.28 21.14
CA HIS A 294 15.02 14.14 22.56
C HIS A 294 16.19 13.53 23.34
N GLN A 295 16.86 12.49 22.81
CA GLN A 295 18.06 11.89 23.40
C GLN A 295 19.16 12.94 23.62
N LEU A 296 19.47 13.76 22.60
CA LEU A 296 20.50 14.81 22.71
C LEU A 296 20.13 15.89 23.74
N ARG A 297 18.85 16.30 23.83
CA ARG A 297 18.39 17.23 24.87
C ARG A 297 18.54 16.65 26.27
N ALA A 298 18.21 15.37 26.46
CA ALA A 298 18.35 14.69 27.75
C ALA A 298 19.82 14.59 28.18
N ALA A 299 20.73 14.23 27.26
CA ALA A 299 22.16 14.21 27.51
C ALA A 299 22.71 15.59 27.91
N ALA A 300 22.37 16.64 27.16
CA ALA A 300 22.79 18.01 27.45
C ALA A 300 22.28 18.50 28.82
N ALA A 301 21.05 18.18 29.20
CA ALA A 301 20.49 18.51 30.50
C ALA A 301 21.23 17.80 31.65
N GLN A 302 21.54 16.51 31.48
CA GLN A 302 22.31 15.72 32.45
C GLN A 302 23.73 16.27 32.64
N SER A 303 24.41 16.66 31.54
CA SER A 303 25.73 17.31 31.59
C SER A 303 25.71 18.66 32.33
N ALA A 304 24.64 19.45 32.20
CA ALA A 304 24.50 20.71 32.93
C ALA A 304 24.34 20.49 34.45
N THR A 305 23.54 19.49 34.85
CA THR A 305 23.29 19.17 36.27
C THR A 305 24.48 18.53 36.99
N SER A 306 25.51 18.05 36.28
CA SER A 306 26.73 17.47 36.86
C SER A 306 27.86 18.49 37.11
N THR A 307 27.60 19.79 36.97
CA THR A 307 28.59 20.85 37.27
C THR A 307 28.87 20.91 38.78
N PRO A 308 30.12 20.73 39.26
CA PRO A 308 30.41 20.73 40.69
C PRO A 308 30.30 22.14 41.28
N THR A 309 29.68 22.25 42.45
CA THR A 309 29.55 23.51 43.21
C THR A 309 30.94 24.09 43.52
N PRO A 310 31.20 25.39 43.24
CA PRO A 310 32.45 26.02 43.65
C PRO A 310 32.50 26.17 45.17
N THR A 311 33.56 25.65 45.79
CA THR A 311 33.83 25.84 47.22
C THR A 311 33.93 27.34 47.54
N PRO A 312 33.24 27.86 48.56
CA PRO A 312 33.38 29.26 48.96
C PRO A 312 34.81 29.55 49.44
N LEU A 313 35.32 30.75 49.14
CA LEU A 313 36.63 31.18 49.61
C LEU A 313 36.65 31.24 51.14
N ALA A 314 37.73 30.75 51.74
CA ALA A 314 38.03 30.97 53.15
C ALA A 314 38.89 32.22 53.32
N ASP A 315 38.52 33.09 54.26
CA ASP A 315 39.30 34.27 54.64
C ASP A 315 40.63 33.90 55.33
N PRO A 316 41.66 34.77 55.27
CA PRO A 316 43.01 34.41 55.67
C PRO A 316 43.24 34.40 57.20
N VAL A 317 43.69 33.22 57.67
CA VAL A 317 44.69 33.03 58.73
C VAL A 317 44.63 33.95 59.96
N ARG A 318 44.16 33.39 61.09
CA ARG A 318 44.60 33.80 62.43
C ARG A 318 45.24 32.60 63.14
N GLN A 319 46.36 32.85 63.82
CA GLN A 319 47.21 31.81 64.42
C GLN A 319 46.57 31.14 65.65
N PRO A 320 46.73 29.82 65.84
CA PRO A 320 46.54 29.15 67.12
C PRO A 320 47.88 28.94 67.87
N GLU A 321 47.86 29.06 69.20
CA GLU A 321 48.99 28.67 70.06
C GLU A 321 48.85 27.23 70.60
N ARG A 322 49.93 26.72 71.22
CA ARG A 322 50.14 25.31 71.62
C ARG A 322 49.16 24.74 72.66
N SER A 323 48.88 23.44 72.53
CA SER A 323 49.18 22.35 73.50
C SER A 323 48.91 20.99 72.80
N GLN A 324 49.79 19.97 72.81
CA GLN A 324 50.09 19.00 73.90
C GLN A 324 48.81 18.35 74.47
N HIS A 325 48.58 17.02 74.53
CA HIS A 325 49.35 15.77 74.26
C HIS A 325 48.32 14.64 73.86
N THR A 326 48.58 13.40 73.42
CA THR A 326 49.79 12.53 73.27
C THR A 326 49.56 11.44 72.18
N GLU A 327 50.53 10.55 71.91
CA GLU A 327 50.48 9.42 70.95
C GLU A 327 49.82 8.13 71.49
N GLU A 328 49.19 7.30 70.62
CA GLU A 328 49.43 5.84 70.45
C GLU A 328 48.61 5.27 69.23
N PRO A 329 48.84 4.03 68.73
CA PRO A 329 48.91 3.80 67.27
C PRO A 329 47.72 3.08 66.57
N THR A 330 47.83 3.08 65.24
CA THR A 330 47.00 2.43 64.20
C THR A 330 46.73 0.93 64.40
N PRO A 331 45.52 0.46 64.02
CA PRO A 331 45.34 -0.82 63.34
C PRO A 331 44.77 -0.68 61.92
N GLU A 332 45.23 -1.55 61.02
CA GLU A 332 44.91 -1.58 59.59
C GLU A 332 43.72 -2.50 59.29
N ARG A 333 42.61 -1.96 58.78
CA ARG A 333 41.41 -2.62 58.17
C ARG A 333 40.35 -1.55 57.85
N ALA A 334 39.46 -1.69 56.87
CA ALA A 334 39.34 -2.66 55.77
C ALA A 334 38.67 -1.97 54.56
N VAL A 335 38.62 -2.61 53.39
CA VAL A 335 37.84 -2.11 52.25
C VAL A 335 36.35 -2.34 52.51
N GLU A 336 35.65 -1.33 52.98
CA GLU A 336 34.20 -1.36 53.14
C GLU A 336 33.52 -1.20 51.78
N GLN A 337 32.89 -2.28 51.29
CA GLN A 337 32.10 -2.26 50.07
C GLN A 337 30.80 -1.49 50.34
N ALA A 338 30.74 -0.23 49.89
CA ALA A 338 29.53 0.58 49.99
C ALA A 338 28.35 -0.16 49.34
N ALA A 339 27.35 -0.49 50.17
CA ALA A 339 26.16 -1.21 49.71
C ALA A 339 25.39 -0.34 48.72
N VAL A 340 25.07 -0.90 47.55
CA VAL A 340 24.20 -0.27 46.58
C VAL A 340 22.78 -0.21 47.17
N GLU A 341 22.28 1.00 47.44
CA GLU A 341 20.85 1.15 47.77
C GLU A 341 20.00 0.58 46.63
N PRO A 342 19.03 -0.31 46.92
CA PRO A 342 18.18 -0.86 45.88
C PRO A 342 17.32 0.26 45.30
N ALA A 343 17.36 0.40 43.97
CA ALA A 343 16.59 1.41 43.26
C ALA A 343 15.10 1.36 43.68
N PRO A 344 14.42 2.52 43.79
CA PRO A 344 13.05 2.59 44.30
C PRO A 344 12.12 1.68 43.48
N PRO A 345 11.16 0.98 44.12
CA PRO A 345 10.36 -0.03 43.47
C PRO A 345 9.47 0.58 42.39
N VAL A 346 9.94 0.49 41.14
CA VAL A 346 9.19 0.91 39.94
C VAL A 346 7.87 0.17 39.92
N ASP A 347 6.74 0.89 39.90
CA ASP A 347 5.43 0.26 39.74
C ASP A 347 5.40 -0.40 38.36
N ARG A 348 5.41 -1.73 38.33
CA ARG A 348 5.44 -2.52 37.10
C ARG A 348 4.08 -2.57 36.40
N LEU A 349 3.01 -2.06 37.02
CA LEU A 349 1.65 -2.15 36.50
C LEU A 349 1.49 -1.53 35.10
N PRO A 350 2.02 -0.32 34.76
CA PRO A 350 1.86 0.24 33.41
C PRO A 350 2.54 -0.62 32.33
N LEU A 351 3.81 -1.01 32.55
CA LEU A 351 4.56 -1.89 31.65
C LEU A 351 3.86 -3.25 31.47
N LEU A 352 3.27 -3.78 32.53
CA LEU A 352 2.52 -5.04 32.49
C LEU A 352 1.17 -4.88 31.76
N LEU A 353 0.47 -3.75 31.92
CA LEU A 353 -0.75 -3.46 31.16
C LEU A 353 -0.44 -3.36 29.66
N ASP A 354 0.66 -2.72 29.27
CA ASP A 354 1.09 -2.62 27.87
C ASP A 354 1.60 -3.96 27.32
N ALA A 355 2.29 -4.77 28.13
CA ALA A 355 2.64 -6.14 27.77
C ALA A 355 1.42 -7.04 27.59
N ILE A 356 0.37 -6.90 28.43
CA ILE A 356 -0.90 -7.63 28.27
C ILE A 356 -1.63 -7.17 27.00
N ARG A 357 -1.69 -5.86 26.72
CA ARG A 357 -2.28 -5.29 25.49
C ARG A 357 -1.59 -5.84 24.22
N ALA A 358 -0.28 -5.99 24.24
CA ALA A 358 0.47 -6.62 23.15
C ALA A 358 0.22 -8.15 23.09
N GLY A 359 0.26 -8.82 24.25
CA GLY A 359 0.09 -10.27 24.41
C GLY A 359 -1.31 -10.80 24.11
N TRP A 360 -2.32 -9.96 23.92
CA TRP A 360 -3.65 -10.37 23.45
C TRP A 360 -3.66 -10.99 22.05
N SER A 361 -2.53 -10.96 21.33
CA SER A 361 -2.32 -11.66 20.05
C SER A 361 -1.54 -12.98 20.16
N ASP A 362 -0.93 -13.30 21.32
CA ASP A 362 -0.13 -14.51 21.54
C ASP A 362 -0.43 -15.17 22.91
N PRO A 363 -1.00 -16.40 22.93
CA PRO A 363 -1.23 -17.15 24.16
C PRO A 363 0.03 -17.42 25.01
N ALA A 364 1.22 -17.50 24.41
CA ALA A 364 2.46 -17.74 25.15
C ALA A 364 2.91 -16.48 25.90
N ALA A 365 2.93 -15.31 25.24
CA ALA A 365 3.11 -14.02 25.88
C ALA A 365 2.04 -13.75 26.97
N LEU A 366 0.79 -14.14 26.74
CA LEU A 366 -0.29 -14.03 27.74
C LEU A 366 0.00 -14.87 29.00
N ALA A 367 0.51 -16.09 28.84
CA ALA A 367 0.93 -16.95 29.95
C ALA A 367 2.15 -16.37 30.69
N ALA A 368 3.15 -15.84 29.97
CA ALA A 368 4.30 -15.16 30.57
C ALA A 368 3.90 -13.88 31.33
N CYS A 369 2.93 -13.12 30.83
CA CYS A 369 2.34 -11.98 31.52
C CYS A 369 1.61 -12.41 32.80
N ARG A 370 0.86 -13.52 32.78
CA ARG A 370 0.24 -14.09 33.99
C ARG A 370 1.27 -14.49 35.04
N GLN A 371 2.35 -15.16 34.63
CA GLN A 371 3.43 -15.54 35.57
C GLN A 371 4.07 -14.30 36.18
N THR A 372 4.48 -13.33 35.35
CA THR A 372 5.06 -12.06 35.80
C THR A 372 4.13 -11.27 36.74
N ALA A 373 2.82 -11.30 36.49
CA ALA A 373 1.81 -10.69 37.35
C ALA A 373 1.62 -11.45 38.68
N THR A 374 1.87 -12.77 38.69
CA THR A 374 1.83 -13.62 39.88
C THR A 374 3.05 -13.38 40.76
N ASP A 375 4.24 -13.41 40.17
CA ASP A 375 5.53 -13.22 40.84
C ASP A 375 5.67 -11.81 41.46
N GLY A 376 5.02 -10.81 40.85
CA GLY A 376 4.91 -9.45 41.38
C GLY A 376 3.73 -9.22 42.35
N GLY A 377 2.88 -10.22 42.62
CA GLY A 377 1.69 -10.08 43.48
C GLY A 377 0.59 -9.17 42.92
N LEU A 378 0.62 -8.85 41.62
CA LEU A 378 -0.21 -7.81 40.99
C LEU A 378 -1.61 -8.29 40.57
N LEU A 379 -1.87 -9.60 40.49
CA LEU A 379 -3.13 -10.21 40.00
C LEU A 379 -4.41 -9.71 40.70
N ALA A 380 -4.30 -9.22 41.93
CA ALA A 380 -5.42 -8.72 42.74
C ALA A 380 -5.52 -7.18 42.78
N ARG A 381 -4.63 -6.44 42.10
CA ARG A 381 -4.75 -4.97 42.01
C ARG A 381 -5.89 -4.60 41.07
N GLU A 382 -6.71 -3.65 41.51
CA GLU A 382 -7.81 -3.07 40.73
C GLU A 382 -7.30 -2.18 39.59
N VAL A 383 -7.92 -2.30 38.41
CA VAL A 383 -7.59 -1.62 37.17
C VAL A 383 -8.87 -0.95 36.64
N PRO A 384 -8.87 0.35 36.29
CA PRO A 384 -10.06 1.05 35.81
C PRO A 384 -10.52 0.56 34.43
N VAL A 385 -11.84 0.52 34.23
CA VAL A 385 -12.51 0.15 32.97
C VAL A 385 -13.36 1.32 32.43
N LEU A 386 -13.74 1.24 31.16
CA LEU A 386 -14.35 2.34 30.39
C LEU A 386 -15.60 2.93 31.06
N ASP A 387 -16.48 2.09 31.59
CA ASP A 387 -17.80 2.49 32.13
C ASP A 387 -17.75 3.05 33.57
N GLY A 388 -16.57 3.46 34.04
CA GLY A 388 -16.39 4.12 35.34
C GLY A 388 -16.28 3.18 36.55
N GLY A 389 -15.95 1.90 36.32
CA GLY A 389 -15.66 0.90 37.36
C GLY A 389 -14.19 0.48 37.43
N THR A 390 -13.89 -0.50 38.29
CA THR A 390 -12.60 -1.22 38.30
C THR A 390 -12.80 -2.73 38.22
N ILE A 391 -11.78 -3.43 37.75
CA ILE A 391 -11.68 -4.90 37.82
C ILE A 391 -10.29 -5.32 38.34
N PRO A 392 -10.16 -6.44 39.08
CA PRO A 392 -8.86 -6.95 39.47
C PRO A 392 -8.11 -7.54 38.28
N LEU A 393 -6.81 -7.24 38.16
CA LEU A 393 -5.97 -7.48 36.98
C LEU A 393 -6.11 -8.88 36.35
N HIS A 394 -6.25 -9.94 37.16
CA HIS A 394 -6.46 -11.30 36.63
C HIS A 394 -7.67 -11.41 35.69
N ARG A 395 -8.79 -10.70 35.95
CA ARG A 395 -9.97 -10.69 35.07
C ARG A 395 -9.68 -10.12 33.68
N MET A 396 -8.71 -9.21 33.59
CA MET A 396 -8.25 -8.62 32.33
C MET A 396 -7.36 -9.59 31.52
N ILE A 397 -6.64 -10.49 32.21
CA ILE A 397 -5.83 -11.56 31.61
C ILE A 397 -6.72 -12.76 31.22
N ASP A 398 -7.75 -13.05 31.99
CA ASP A 398 -8.70 -14.17 31.79
C ASP A 398 -9.81 -13.89 30.74
N GLY A 399 -9.57 -12.99 29.79
CA GLY A 399 -10.29 -12.94 28.51
C GLY A 399 -11.79 -12.58 28.56
N ARG A 400 -12.23 -11.79 29.56
CA ARG A 400 -13.62 -11.30 29.65
C ARG A 400 -13.72 -9.80 29.94
N LEU A 401 -13.65 -8.98 28.88
CA LEU A 401 -14.38 -7.71 28.77
C LEU A 401 -14.30 -7.18 27.32
N GLY A 402 -15.34 -6.48 26.87
CA GLY A 402 -15.47 -6.00 25.48
C GLY A 402 -15.01 -4.56 25.24
N ASP A 403 -14.83 -3.78 26.31
CA ASP A 403 -14.84 -2.32 26.24
C ASP A 403 -13.65 -1.71 26.99
N LEU A 404 -12.64 -1.25 26.23
CA LEU A 404 -11.55 -0.38 26.67
C LEU A 404 -11.21 0.63 25.55
N ALA A 405 -10.92 1.88 25.89
CA ALA A 405 -10.80 2.97 24.91
C ALA A 405 -9.36 3.39 24.55
N GLY A 406 -9.20 3.77 23.28
CA GLY A 406 -8.21 4.73 22.78
C GLY A 406 -8.87 5.58 21.70
N ALA A 407 -8.75 6.90 21.76
CA ALA A 407 -9.53 7.81 20.90
C ALA A 407 -8.98 7.91 19.46
N ARG A 408 -9.90 7.98 18.48
CA ARG A 408 -9.61 8.34 17.08
C ARG A 408 -10.13 9.75 16.79
N PRO A 409 -9.35 10.63 16.14
CA PRO A 409 -9.89 11.89 15.61
C PRO A 409 -10.84 11.61 14.43
N GLN A 410 -11.87 12.42 14.28
CA GLN A 410 -12.78 12.39 13.12
C GLN A 410 -12.35 13.43 12.08
N PRO A 411 -12.44 13.16 10.76
CA PRO A 411 -12.32 14.18 9.73
C PRO A 411 -13.58 15.05 9.65
N GLU A 412 -13.40 16.35 9.47
CA GLU A 412 -14.50 17.28 9.19
C GLU A 412 -15.10 17.05 7.78
N GLN A 413 -16.39 17.32 7.62
CA GLN A 413 -17.04 17.29 6.31
C GLN A 413 -16.68 18.55 5.50
N GLN A 414 -15.85 18.41 4.48
CA GLN A 414 -15.67 19.45 3.46
C GLN A 414 -16.58 19.19 2.26
N SER A 415 -17.37 20.21 1.89
CA SER A 415 -18.22 20.20 0.71
C SER A 415 -17.40 20.51 -0.55
N THR A 416 -17.56 19.71 -1.60
CA THR A 416 -16.94 19.94 -2.90
C THR A 416 -17.61 21.11 -3.65
N PRO A 417 -16.84 22.09 -4.16
CA PRO A 417 -17.30 22.97 -5.23
C PRO A 417 -17.66 22.17 -6.49
N GLY A 418 -18.64 22.64 -7.26
CA GLY A 418 -19.04 21.98 -8.51
C GLY A 418 -17.98 22.11 -9.60
N ALA A 419 -17.70 21.01 -10.31
CA ALA A 419 -16.92 21.05 -11.54
C ALA A 419 -17.84 21.35 -12.73
N GLU A 420 -17.48 22.34 -13.55
CA GLU A 420 -18.24 22.68 -14.77
C GLU A 420 -18.09 21.60 -15.85
N VAL A 421 -19.15 21.43 -16.66
CA VAL A 421 -19.16 20.53 -17.82
C VAL A 421 -18.65 21.31 -19.03
N PRO A 422 -17.62 20.85 -19.76
CA PRO A 422 -17.12 21.56 -20.93
C PRO A 422 -18.12 21.55 -22.09
N THR A 423 -18.21 22.69 -22.79
CA THR A 423 -19.19 22.95 -23.85
C THR A 423 -18.96 22.06 -25.09
N PRO A 424 -20.02 21.55 -25.75
CA PRO A 424 -19.88 20.78 -27.00
C PRO A 424 -19.18 21.57 -28.12
N GLY A 425 -18.27 20.90 -28.84
CA GLY A 425 -17.63 21.44 -30.06
C GLY A 425 -16.13 21.20 -30.19
N GLN A 426 -15.41 20.97 -29.08
CA GLN A 426 -13.96 20.71 -29.10
C GLN A 426 -13.59 19.23 -28.97
N TRP A 427 -13.98 18.44 -29.96
CA TRP A 427 -13.44 17.09 -30.17
C TRP A 427 -12.47 17.11 -31.36
N GLY A 428 -11.22 16.70 -31.13
CA GLY A 428 -10.15 16.74 -32.13
C GLY A 428 -10.41 15.81 -33.34
N THR A 429 -9.70 16.06 -34.44
CA THR A 429 -9.82 15.28 -35.68
C THR A 429 -9.53 13.79 -35.46
N PRO A 430 -10.31 12.87 -36.07
CA PRO A 430 -10.35 11.49 -35.65
C PRO A 430 -9.17 10.66 -36.15
N GLN A 431 -8.39 10.09 -35.21
CA GLN A 431 -7.60 8.88 -35.48
C GLN A 431 -8.53 7.67 -35.56
N GLN A 432 -8.28 6.77 -36.52
CA GLN A 432 -9.06 5.55 -36.71
C GLN A 432 -8.73 4.51 -35.63
N GLY A 433 -9.74 3.71 -35.23
CA GLY A 433 -9.55 2.48 -34.43
C GLY A 433 -9.79 2.57 -32.93
N GLN A 434 -9.89 3.75 -32.32
CA GLN A 434 -10.19 3.86 -30.88
C GLN A 434 -11.68 3.59 -30.58
N PHE A 435 -11.95 2.61 -29.71
CA PHE A 435 -13.28 2.35 -29.15
C PHE A 435 -13.69 3.41 -28.12
N ALA A 436 -14.99 3.65 -27.99
CA ALA A 436 -15.58 4.63 -27.10
C ALA A 436 -15.31 4.30 -25.63
N SER A 437 -14.87 5.29 -24.87
CA SER A 437 -14.50 5.08 -23.47
C SER A 437 -15.70 4.67 -22.60
N ALA A 438 -15.41 4.07 -21.44
CA ALA A 438 -16.44 3.82 -20.43
C ALA A 438 -17.13 5.11 -19.96
N GLY A 439 -16.43 6.26 -20.03
CA GLY A 439 -17.02 7.59 -19.80
C GLY A 439 -18.06 7.96 -20.85
N GLN A 440 -17.71 7.87 -22.14
CA GLN A 440 -18.63 8.13 -23.25
C GLN A 440 -19.82 7.15 -23.26
N THR A 441 -19.58 5.87 -22.99
CA THR A 441 -20.63 4.85 -22.87
C THR A 441 -21.62 5.17 -21.75
N ARG A 442 -21.14 5.69 -20.61
CA ARG A 442 -22.00 6.19 -19.52
C ARG A 442 -22.74 7.47 -19.93
N ALA A 443 -22.06 8.42 -20.57
CA ALA A 443 -22.70 9.65 -21.06
C ALA A 443 -23.86 9.36 -22.03
N ILE A 444 -23.70 8.41 -22.95
CA ILE A 444 -24.77 7.96 -23.85
C ILE A 444 -25.92 7.31 -23.06
N ALA A 445 -25.62 6.52 -22.02
CA ALA A 445 -26.67 5.94 -21.17
C ALA A 445 -27.46 7.02 -20.40
N THR A 446 -26.80 8.07 -19.92
CA THR A 446 -27.43 9.23 -19.27
C THR A 446 -28.27 10.04 -20.26
N ALA A 447 -27.74 10.31 -21.46
CA ALA A 447 -28.46 11.04 -22.52
C ALA A 447 -29.70 10.27 -23.01
N MET A 448 -29.59 8.95 -23.20
CA MET A 448 -30.73 8.06 -23.50
C MET A 448 -31.84 8.18 -22.44
N ALA A 449 -31.48 8.13 -21.15
CA ALA A 449 -32.46 8.30 -20.08
C ALA A 449 -33.12 9.69 -20.09
N ALA A 450 -32.35 10.75 -20.38
CA ALA A 450 -32.86 12.13 -20.47
C ALA A 450 -33.82 12.37 -21.65
N VAL A 451 -33.79 11.52 -22.68
CA VAL A 451 -34.76 11.54 -23.81
C VAL A 451 -35.86 10.48 -23.70
N GLY A 452 -35.98 9.80 -22.55
CA GLY A 452 -37.06 8.84 -22.29
C GLY A 452 -36.83 7.43 -22.83
N VAL A 453 -35.57 7.00 -22.96
CA VAL A 453 -35.21 5.62 -23.33
C VAL A 453 -34.50 4.95 -22.14
N GLU A 454 -35.17 3.98 -21.53
CA GLU A 454 -34.76 3.40 -20.27
C GLU A 454 -33.61 2.38 -20.39
N SER A 455 -32.86 2.22 -19.30
CA SER A 455 -31.74 1.27 -19.23
C SER A 455 -32.14 -0.19 -19.55
N ARG A 456 -33.38 -0.58 -19.20
CA ARG A 456 -33.98 -1.90 -19.48
C ARG A 456 -34.29 -2.15 -20.96
N GLU A 457 -34.46 -1.11 -21.77
CA GLU A 457 -34.82 -1.22 -23.20
C GLU A 457 -33.59 -1.53 -24.09
N ARG A 458 -32.81 -2.56 -23.74
CA ARG A 458 -31.51 -2.86 -24.38
C ARG A 458 -31.60 -2.94 -25.91
N ALA A 459 -32.60 -3.64 -26.45
CA ALA A 459 -32.77 -3.79 -27.89
C ALA A 459 -33.04 -2.44 -28.59
N ARG A 460 -33.96 -1.64 -28.03
CA ARG A 460 -34.33 -0.31 -28.51
C ARG A 460 -33.14 0.66 -28.50
N ARG A 461 -32.38 0.68 -27.39
CA ARG A 461 -31.15 1.47 -27.26
C ARG A 461 -30.11 1.12 -28.32
N LEU A 462 -29.93 -0.17 -28.63
CA LEU A 462 -29.03 -0.61 -29.70
C LEU A 462 -29.56 -0.25 -31.09
N ALA A 463 -30.88 -0.30 -31.33
CA ALA A 463 -31.49 0.14 -32.59
C ALA A 463 -31.31 1.64 -32.84
N ILE A 464 -31.62 2.50 -31.87
CA ILE A 464 -31.39 3.96 -31.96
C ILE A 464 -29.92 4.25 -32.30
N VAL A 465 -28.99 3.61 -31.57
CA VAL A 465 -27.55 3.76 -31.79
C VAL A 465 -27.14 3.30 -33.20
N ALA A 466 -27.58 2.12 -33.63
CA ALA A 466 -27.29 1.57 -34.97
C ALA A 466 -27.83 2.47 -36.10
N GLY A 467 -29.00 3.10 -35.91
CA GLY A 467 -29.56 4.07 -36.84
C GLY A 467 -28.82 5.39 -36.90
N ILE A 468 -28.30 5.89 -35.77
CA ILE A 468 -27.43 7.09 -35.74
C ILE A 468 -26.09 6.81 -36.42
N VAL A 469 -25.44 5.67 -36.13
CA VAL A 469 -24.12 5.34 -36.69
C VAL A 469 -24.17 4.69 -38.07
N ARG A 470 -25.36 4.33 -38.56
CA ARG A 470 -25.65 3.72 -39.88
C ARG A 470 -24.97 2.37 -40.13
N ARG A 471 -24.73 1.58 -39.08
CA ARG A 471 -24.24 0.20 -39.15
C ARG A 471 -24.82 -0.64 -38.00
N PRO A 472 -24.80 -1.98 -38.08
CA PRO A 472 -25.12 -2.83 -36.95
C PRO A 472 -24.20 -2.58 -35.74
N VAL A 473 -24.78 -2.66 -34.54
CA VAL A 473 -24.12 -2.54 -33.24
C VAL A 473 -24.74 -3.58 -32.30
N LEU A 474 -23.99 -4.60 -31.92
CA LEU A 474 -24.43 -5.68 -31.02
C LEU A 474 -24.20 -5.31 -29.54
N THR A 475 -23.24 -4.43 -29.28
CA THR A 475 -22.98 -3.86 -27.95
C THR A 475 -22.44 -2.43 -28.02
N MET A 476 -22.77 -1.61 -27.02
CA MET A 476 -22.26 -0.23 -26.89
C MET A 476 -20.73 -0.13 -26.92
N LYS A 477 -20.02 -1.21 -26.55
CA LYS A 477 -18.55 -1.29 -26.58
C LYS A 477 -17.95 -1.29 -27.99
N GLU A 478 -18.74 -1.61 -29.02
CA GLU A 478 -18.28 -1.61 -30.42
C GLU A 478 -18.25 -0.23 -31.05
N LEU A 479 -18.81 0.79 -30.41
CA LEU A 479 -18.75 2.17 -30.89
C LEU A 479 -17.31 2.67 -30.88
N THR A 480 -16.88 3.33 -31.94
CA THR A 480 -15.64 4.12 -31.96
C THR A 480 -15.83 5.47 -31.26
N VAL A 481 -14.74 6.13 -30.85
CA VAL A 481 -14.77 7.47 -30.24
C VAL A 481 -15.58 8.48 -31.10
N PRO A 482 -15.42 8.55 -32.44
CA PRO A 482 -16.22 9.46 -33.28
C PRO A 482 -17.68 9.03 -33.46
N GLU A 483 -17.99 7.75 -33.32
CA GLU A 483 -19.38 7.25 -33.33
C GLU A 483 -20.11 7.59 -32.03
N ALA A 484 -19.44 7.43 -30.89
CA ALA A 484 -19.98 7.86 -29.60
C ALA A 484 -20.20 9.37 -29.53
N GLY A 485 -19.34 10.18 -30.19
CA GLY A 485 -19.59 11.61 -30.42
C GLY A 485 -20.91 11.84 -31.16
N ARG A 486 -21.08 11.28 -32.36
CA ARG A 486 -22.32 11.43 -33.15
C ARG A 486 -23.58 10.97 -32.40
N VAL A 487 -23.49 9.93 -31.58
CA VAL A 487 -24.60 9.46 -30.73
C VAL A 487 -24.93 10.46 -29.63
N LEU A 488 -23.92 11.06 -28.98
CA LEU A 488 -24.14 12.11 -27.98
C LEU A 488 -24.76 13.36 -28.62
N ASP A 489 -24.21 13.84 -29.73
CA ASP A 489 -24.69 15.03 -30.44
C ASP A 489 -26.15 14.86 -30.88
N ALA A 490 -26.50 13.70 -31.47
CA ALA A 490 -27.87 13.39 -31.87
C ALA A 490 -28.84 13.31 -30.67
N LEU A 491 -28.43 12.70 -29.55
CA LEU A 491 -29.26 12.65 -28.33
C LEU A 491 -29.43 14.03 -27.68
N THR A 492 -28.40 14.89 -27.73
CA THR A 492 -28.51 16.29 -27.26
C THR A 492 -29.47 17.10 -28.13
N LEU A 493 -29.47 16.90 -29.45
CA LEU A 493 -30.48 17.50 -30.34
C LEU A 493 -31.90 17.01 -30.01
N VAL A 494 -32.11 15.70 -29.82
CA VAL A 494 -33.40 15.14 -29.35
C VAL A 494 -33.81 15.77 -28.01
N GLN A 495 -32.89 15.93 -27.06
CA GLN A 495 -33.18 16.52 -25.75
C GLN A 495 -33.64 17.98 -25.82
N GLN A 496 -33.31 18.71 -26.89
CA GLN A 496 -33.74 20.09 -27.13
C GLN A 496 -35.12 20.18 -27.80
N MET A 497 -35.64 19.08 -28.38
CA MET A 497 -36.96 19.07 -29.03
C MET A 497 -38.12 19.08 -28.02
N PRO A 498 -39.31 19.56 -28.41
CA PRO A 498 -40.56 19.34 -27.68
C PRO A 498 -40.83 17.84 -27.44
N THR A 499 -41.48 17.50 -26.33
CA THR A 499 -41.65 16.10 -25.87
C THR A 499 -42.24 15.18 -26.93
N ASP A 500 -43.23 15.64 -27.68
CA ASP A 500 -43.93 14.86 -28.71
C ASP A 500 -43.02 14.57 -29.92
N ASP A 501 -42.19 15.55 -30.31
CA ASP A 501 -41.22 15.41 -31.40
C ASP A 501 -40.08 14.44 -31.04
N ARG A 502 -39.70 14.32 -29.76
CA ARG A 502 -38.65 13.37 -29.31
C ARG A 502 -39.01 11.93 -29.66
N ALA A 503 -40.26 11.54 -29.45
CA ALA A 503 -40.72 10.19 -29.75
C ALA A 503 -40.65 9.90 -31.26
N ALA A 504 -41.01 10.88 -32.10
CA ALA A 504 -40.91 10.77 -33.55
C ALA A 504 -39.46 10.72 -34.05
N GLU A 505 -38.56 11.52 -33.48
CA GLU A 505 -37.14 11.53 -33.84
C GLU A 505 -36.41 10.24 -33.40
N LEU A 506 -36.66 9.75 -32.18
CA LEU A 506 -36.14 8.45 -31.73
C LEU A 506 -36.67 7.31 -32.60
N GLY A 507 -37.96 7.33 -32.94
CA GLY A 507 -38.55 6.38 -33.88
C GLY A 507 -37.92 6.42 -35.28
N ARG A 508 -37.49 7.60 -35.76
CA ARG A 508 -36.71 7.73 -37.01
C ARG A 508 -35.32 7.10 -36.91
N TYR A 509 -34.65 7.17 -35.75
CA TYR A 509 -33.39 6.43 -35.55
C TYR A 509 -33.62 4.92 -35.43
N GLU A 510 -34.65 4.46 -34.71
CA GLU A 510 -35.02 3.04 -34.62
C GLU A 510 -35.31 2.44 -36.01
N ALA A 511 -36.09 3.12 -36.84
CA ALA A 511 -36.39 2.71 -38.21
C ALA A 511 -35.19 2.83 -39.19
N ALA A 512 -34.18 3.63 -38.84
CA ALA A 512 -32.95 3.77 -39.62
C ALA A 512 -31.89 2.69 -39.31
N ALA A 513 -32.12 1.83 -38.32
CA ALA A 513 -31.20 0.76 -37.95
C ALA A 513 -31.12 -0.31 -39.07
N PRO A 514 -29.93 -0.57 -39.64
CA PRO A 514 -29.78 -1.65 -40.62
C PRO A 514 -30.00 -3.00 -39.93
N GLN A 515 -30.94 -3.80 -40.45
CA GLN A 515 -31.22 -5.12 -39.90
C GLN A 515 -29.99 -6.04 -40.00
N PRO A 516 -29.72 -6.90 -38.99
CA PRO A 516 -28.64 -7.87 -39.08
C PRO A 516 -28.93 -8.85 -40.23
N GLN A 517 -27.96 -9.04 -41.12
CA GLN A 517 -28.00 -10.14 -42.07
C GLN A 517 -27.96 -11.45 -41.30
N ALA A 518 -28.91 -12.35 -41.56
CA ALA A 518 -28.96 -13.66 -40.94
C ALA A 518 -27.75 -14.51 -41.41
N ALA A 519 -27.08 -15.14 -40.44
CA ALA A 519 -25.92 -16.02 -40.61
C ALA A 519 -26.07 -17.21 -39.64
#